data_AF-A0A926WCY1-F1
#
_entry.id   AF-A0A926WCY1-F1
#
_cell.length_a   1.000
_cell.length_b   1.000
_cell.length_c   1.000
_cell.angle_alpha   90.00
_cell.angle_beta   90.00
_cell.angle_gamma   90.00
#
_symmetry.space_group_name_H-M   'P 1'
#
loop_
_entity.id
_entity.type
_entity.pdbx_description
1 polymer ?
#
loop_
_entity_poly.entity_id
_entity_poly.type
_entity_poly.pdbx_seq_one_letter_code
_entity_poly.pdbx_strand_id
1 'polypeptide(L)'
;MKRNFNSTELPLGQLNAILELLLLLPRLWLVTAVLVILLSMIDVAYSAQTGWSFNFGIKSITAVMFGLIWLPVLLRILAVAGGGIKTGAGEANTPGLISLLPKLIATLDSVEPSLGKAEQEQVAAVRQEAEQKLGAAAAGSEAEARDRLSSLAREYEEVRRVMSSGSQRTFRMQEITARIRAMAGEAHCDSQTISAMFNRGSEGDRIVALQMLHRYPYRECFSLVVNAIAQPRSAFEQFAALKAASKMLSDMNLDQLQQLQQAILDQRSEGPNHWLTPEDKPRWRLSEQVLDAIADRLKGA
;
A
#
# COMPACT_ATOMS: atom_id res chain seq x y z
N MET A 1 -9.85 -37.98 34.08
CA MET A 1 -8.42 -37.63 34.03
C MET A 1 -8.32 -36.10 33.89
N LYS A 2 -8.19 -35.37 35.01
CA LYS A 2 -8.13 -33.89 35.03
C LYS A 2 -6.68 -33.46 34.79
N ARG A 3 -6.38 -32.83 33.64
CA ARG A 3 -5.10 -32.14 33.42
C ARG A 3 -5.13 -30.83 34.21
N ASN A 4 -4.40 -30.78 35.32
CA ASN A 4 -4.11 -29.53 36.01
C ASN A 4 -3.18 -28.71 35.11
N PHE A 5 -3.69 -27.65 34.51
CA PHE A 5 -2.87 -26.62 33.87
C PHE A 5 -2.27 -25.75 34.98
N ASN A 6 -0.99 -25.96 35.29
CA ASN A 6 -0.22 -24.99 36.05
C ASN A 6 -0.07 -23.74 35.18
N SER A 7 -0.81 -22.68 35.52
CA SER A 7 -0.57 -21.34 35.00
C SER A 7 0.79 -20.88 35.50
N THR A 8 1.81 -20.99 34.64
CA THR A 8 3.10 -20.32 34.83
C THR A 8 2.86 -18.82 34.81
N GLU A 9 2.67 -18.23 35.98
CA GLU A 9 2.72 -16.78 36.14
C GLU A 9 4.11 -16.32 35.71
N LEU A 10 4.16 -15.52 34.66
CA LEU A 10 5.40 -14.87 34.24
C LEU A 10 5.86 -13.97 35.40
N PRO A 11 7.08 -14.15 35.92
CA PRO A 11 7.55 -13.35 37.05
C PRO A 11 7.49 -11.86 36.68
N LEU A 12 6.92 -11.03 37.55
CA LEU A 12 6.71 -9.58 37.36
C LEU A 12 7.95 -8.85 36.81
N GLY A 13 9.16 -9.33 37.14
CA GLY A 13 10.42 -8.79 36.60
C GLY A 13 10.61 -8.98 35.09
N GLN A 14 10.15 -10.08 34.51
CA GLN A 14 10.16 -10.28 33.04
C GLN A 14 9.15 -9.38 32.34
N LEU A 15 8.00 -9.10 32.99
CA LEU A 15 6.98 -8.23 32.43
C LEU A 15 7.49 -6.79 32.30
N ASN A 16 8.20 -6.29 33.31
CA ASN A 16 8.83 -4.97 33.29
C ASN A 16 9.96 -4.88 32.27
N ALA A 17 10.80 -5.91 32.14
CA ALA A 17 11.86 -5.94 31.12
C ALA A 17 11.29 -5.96 29.68
N ILE A 18 10.19 -6.69 29.46
CA ILE A 18 9.47 -6.70 28.19
C ILE A 18 8.78 -5.35 27.93
N LEU A 19 8.16 -4.75 28.95
CA LEU A 19 7.58 -3.40 28.84
C LEU A 19 8.64 -2.34 28.54
N GLU A 20 9.81 -2.40 29.17
CA GLU A 20 10.93 -1.50 28.85
C GLU A 20 11.42 -1.74 27.42
N LEU A 21 11.56 -2.99 26.97
CA LEU A 21 11.96 -3.30 25.60
C LEU A 21 10.91 -2.87 24.56
N LEU A 22 9.62 -2.97 24.90
CA LEU A 22 8.49 -2.62 24.04
C LEU A 22 8.19 -1.11 24.02
N LEU A 23 8.47 -0.40 25.11
CA LEU A 23 8.29 1.04 25.25
C LEU A 23 9.57 1.84 24.96
N LEU A 24 10.68 1.19 24.61
CA LEU A 24 11.83 1.81 23.95
C LEU A 24 11.49 2.15 22.49
N LEU A 25 10.44 2.95 22.33
CA LEU A 25 10.34 3.86 21.21
C LEU A 25 11.60 4.73 21.24
N PRO A 26 12.43 4.71 20.17
CA PRO A 26 13.60 5.57 20.10
C PRO A 26 13.15 6.99 20.45
N ARG A 27 13.74 7.63 21.47
CA ARG A 27 13.28 8.94 21.97
C ARG A 27 13.15 9.96 20.85
N LEU A 28 14.09 9.91 19.89
CA LEU A 28 14.07 10.71 18.67
C LEU A 28 12.79 10.50 17.86
N TRP A 29 12.33 9.26 17.70
CA TRP A 29 11.14 8.92 16.93
C TRP A 29 9.85 9.42 17.60
N LEU A 30 9.75 9.28 18.92
CA LEU A 30 8.59 9.77 19.67
C LEU A 30 8.52 11.31 19.62
N VAL A 31 9.66 11.99 19.78
CA VAL A 31 9.76 13.45 19.62
C VAL A 31 9.36 13.86 18.20
N THR A 32 9.87 13.20 17.16
CA THR A 32 9.49 13.51 15.77
C THR A 32 8.01 13.27 15.53
N ALA A 33 7.44 12.19 16.05
CA ALA A 33 6.04 11.85 15.82
C ALA A 33 5.10 12.84 16.53
N VAL A 34 5.43 13.24 17.76
CA VAL A 34 4.70 14.29 18.48
C VAL A 34 4.81 15.64 17.76
N LEU A 35 6.00 16.01 17.28
CA LEU A 35 6.20 17.23 16.48
C LEU A 35 5.36 17.20 15.20
N VAL A 36 5.38 16.08 14.47
CA VAL A 36 4.57 15.91 13.24
C VAL A 36 3.08 15.99 13.53
N ILE A 37 2.61 15.43 14.64
CA ILE A 37 1.21 15.54 15.05
C ILE A 37 0.84 16.99 15.38
N LEU A 38 1.67 17.67 16.17
CA LEU A 38 1.43 19.07 16.52
C LEU A 38 1.42 19.96 15.28
N LEU A 39 2.37 19.76 14.37
CA LEU A 39 2.42 20.49 13.09
C LEU A 39 1.21 20.16 12.21
N SER A 40 0.77 18.89 12.18
CA SER A 40 -0.42 18.47 11.43
C SER A 40 -1.73 19.09 11.95
N MET A 41 -1.76 19.54 13.21
CA MET A 41 -2.94 20.19 13.80
C MET A 41 -3.06 21.67 13.44
N ILE A 42 -1.99 22.28 12.91
CA ILE A 42 -1.93 23.71 12.60
C ILE A 42 -2.22 23.89 11.10
N ASP A 43 -3.33 24.52 10.77
CA ASP A 43 -3.61 25.01 9.42
C ASP A 43 -3.26 26.50 9.35
N VAL A 44 -2.35 26.86 8.45
CA VAL A 44 -1.89 28.23 8.28
C VAL A 44 -2.41 28.75 6.96
N ALA A 45 -3.34 29.70 7.01
CA ALA A 45 -3.89 30.35 5.83
C ALA A 45 -3.57 31.85 5.89
N TYR A 46 -2.95 32.36 4.82
CA TYR A 46 -2.73 33.79 4.64
C TYR A 46 -3.83 34.37 3.75
N SER A 47 -4.44 35.47 4.21
CA SER A 47 -5.44 36.23 3.45
C SER A 47 -4.99 37.69 3.35
N ALA A 48 -5.10 38.27 2.16
CA ALA A 48 -4.71 39.66 1.90
C ALA A 48 -5.52 40.67 2.72
N GLN A 49 -6.73 40.32 3.16
CA GLN A 49 -7.63 41.22 3.89
C GLN A 49 -7.49 41.07 5.41
N THR A 50 -7.24 39.86 5.90
CA THR A 50 -7.27 39.54 7.34
C THR A 50 -5.91 39.16 7.91
N GLY A 51 -4.88 39.06 7.07
CA GLY A 51 -3.55 38.63 7.46
C GLY A 51 -3.47 37.11 7.68
N TRP A 52 -2.58 36.69 8.58
CA TRP A 52 -2.39 35.29 8.95
C TRP A 52 -3.55 34.79 9.83
N SER A 53 -4.16 33.69 9.42
CA SER A 53 -5.13 32.93 10.22
C SER A 53 -4.56 31.55 10.56
N PHE A 54 -4.69 31.17 11.82
CA PHE A 54 -4.26 29.88 12.35
C PHE A 54 -5.49 29.11 12.80
N ASN A 55 -5.81 28.01 12.12
CA ASN A 55 -6.88 27.13 12.52
C ASN A 55 -6.28 25.87 13.15
N PHE A 56 -6.68 25.57 14.39
CA PHE A 56 -6.29 24.36 15.08
C PHE A 56 -7.40 23.33 14.94
N GLY A 57 -7.11 22.20 14.29
CA GLY A 57 -8.12 21.16 14.06
C GLY A 57 -7.51 19.77 14.00
N ILE A 58 -8.20 18.80 14.59
CA ILE A 58 -7.86 17.38 14.44
C ILE A 58 -8.36 16.95 13.06
N LYS A 59 -7.43 16.78 12.12
CA LYS A 59 -7.74 16.28 10.77
C LYS A 59 -7.73 14.75 10.80
N SER A 60 -8.41 14.09 9.84
CA SER A 60 -8.38 12.62 9.72
C SER A 60 -6.95 12.08 9.61
N ILE A 61 -6.03 12.86 9.03
CA ILE A 61 -4.61 12.54 8.95
C ILE A 61 -3.92 12.50 10.33
N THR A 62 -4.33 13.34 11.28
CA THR A 62 -3.79 13.35 12.65
C THR A 62 -4.11 12.04 13.35
N ALA A 63 -5.31 11.48 13.14
CA ALA A 63 -5.69 10.19 13.71
C ALA A 63 -4.91 9.03 13.10
N VAL A 64 -4.66 9.05 11.78
CA VAL A 64 -3.81 8.06 11.11
C VAL A 64 -2.37 8.14 11.61
N MET A 65 -1.81 9.35 11.70
CA MET A 65 -0.46 9.57 12.23
C MET A 65 -0.34 9.08 13.68
N PHE A 66 -1.33 9.37 14.53
CA PHE A 66 -1.37 8.88 15.90
C PHE A 66 -1.42 7.34 15.97
N GLY A 67 -2.16 6.68 15.07
CA GLY A 67 -2.15 5.23 14.94
C GLY A 67 -0.78 4.69 14.50
N LEU A 68 -0.11 5.39 13.58
CA LEU A 68 1.22 5.03 13.10
C LEU A 68 2.30 5.18 14.19
N ILE A 69 2.09 6.02 15.21
CA ILE A 69 2.98 6.11 16.39
C ILE A 69 3.17 4.74 17.06
N TRP A 70 2.13 3.92 17.10
CA TRP A 70 2.22 2.62 17.76
C TRP A 70 2.66 1.50 16.81
N LEU A 71 2.72 1.77 15.50
CA LEU A 71 2.91 0.72 14.52
C LEU A 71 4.28 0.03 14.62
N PRO A 72 5.42 0.73 14.75
CA PRO A 72 6.71 0.06 14.92
C PRO A 72 6.75 -0.83 16.18
N VAL A 73 6.08 -0.40 17.25
CA VAL A 73 5.95 -1.18 18.48
C VAL A 73 5.11 -2.43 18.22
N LEU A 74 3.94 -2.30 17.59
CA LEU A 74 3.09 -3.44 17.22
C LEU A 74 3.82 -4.42 16.28
N LEU A 75 4.59 -3.89 15.34
CA LEU A 75 5.38 -4.64 14.38
C LEU A 75 6.57 -5.36 15.02
N ARG A 76 7.19 -4.78 16.05
CA ARG A 76 8.23 -5.43 16.88
C ARG A 76 7.64 -6.47 17.82
N ILE A 77 6.50 -6.17 18.42
CA ILE A 77 5.71 -7.12 19.20
C ILE A 77 5.42 -8.36 18.35
N LEU A 78 4.92 -8.18 17.13
CA LEU A 78 4.68 -9.26 16.17
C LEU A 78 5.94 -10.08 15.87
N ALA A 79 7.07 -9.41 15.66
CA ALA A 79 8.34 -10.05 15.30
C ALA A 79 8.99 -10.82 16.47
N VAL A 80 8.91 -10.29 17.70
CA VAL A 80 9.52 -10.88 18.89
C VAL A 80 8.61 -11.93 19.51
N ALA A 81 7.30 -11.69 19.53
CA ALA A 81 6.39 -12.54 20.28
C ALA A 81 6.24 -13.92 19.62
N GLY A 82 6.17 -14.03 18.28
CA GLY A 82 6.04 -15.31 17.57
C GLY A 82 4.90 -16.23 18.04
N GLY A 83 4.10 -15.78 19.01
CA GLY A 83 3.27 -16.56 19.92
C GLY A 83 2.40 -15.59 20.71
N GLY A 84 1.12 -15.94 20.88
CA GLY A 84 0.05 -15.02 21.24
C GLY A 84 0.27 -14.24 22.54
N ILE A 85 -0.09 -12.96 22.52
CA ILE A 85 -0.11 -12.11 23.72
C ILE A 85 -1.46 -12.28 24.39
N LYS A 86 -1.45 -12.71 25.65
CA LYS A 86 -2.65 -12.67 26.48
C LYS A 86 -2.92 -11.21 26.87
N THR A 87 -3.95 -10.62 26.29
CA THR A 87 -4.47 -9.32 26.73
C THR A 87 -5.65 -9.57 27.67
N GLY A 88 -5.99 -8.61 28.53
CA GLY A 88 -7.16 -8.72 29.43
C GLY A 88 -8.50 -8.89 28.69
N ALA A 89 -8.53 -8.70 27.37
CA ALA A 89 -9.70 -8.90 26.49
C ALA A 89 -9.66 -10.23 25.70
N GLY A 90 -8.65 -11.08 25.91
CA GLY A 90 -8.47 -12.36 25.21
C GLY A 90 -7.04 -12.59 24.68
N GLU A 91 -6.77 -13.80 24.19
CA GLU A 91 -5.49 -14.15 23.56
C GLU A 91 -5.40 -13.51 22.17
N ALA A 92 -4.61 -12.45 22.03
CA ALA A 92 -4.24 -11.89 20.73
C ALA A 92 -3.18 -12.81 20.10
N ASN A 93 -3.64 -13.84 19.41
CA ASN A 93 -2.77 -14.77 18.72
C ASN A 93 -2.13 -14.12 17.49
N THR A 94 -0.87 -14.43 17.22
CA THR A 94 -0.08 -13.97 16.05
C THR A 94 -0.83 -14.07 14.71
N PRO A 95 -1.62 -15.13 14.42
CA PRO A 95 -2.43 -15.22 13.21
C PRO A 95 -3.48 -14.10 13.09
N GLY A 96 -4.05 -13.66 14.22
CA GLY A 96 -5.03 -12.58 14.26
C GLY A 96 -4.42 -11.24 13.84
N LEU A 97 -3.20 -10.93 14.30
CA LEU A 97 -2.49 -9.70 13.92
C LEU A 97 -2.02 -9.72 12.46
N ILE A 98 -1.55 -10.85 11.95
CA ILE A 98 -1.19 -11.00 10.53
C ILE A 98 -2.40 -10.72 9.62
N SER A 99 -3.60 -11.14 10.02
CA SER A 99 -4.84 -10.87 9.28
C SER A 99 -5.21 -9.37 9.17
N LEU A 100 -4.62 -8.51 10.00
CA LEU A 100 -4.82 -7.07 9.96
C LEU A 100 -3.85 -6.36 9.00
N LEU A 101 -2.71 -6.99 8.65
CA LEU A 101 -1.72 -6.38 7.77
C LEU A 101 -2.28 -6.00 6.39
N PRO A 102 -3.08 -6.86 5.69
CA PRO A 102 -3.70 -6.46 4.42
C PRO A 102 -4.60 -5.22 4.55
N LYS A 103 -5.33 -5.10 5.66
CA LYS A 103 -6.22 -3.96 5.93
C LYS A 103 -5.43 -2.68 6.18
N LEU A 104 -4.35 -2.79 6.94
CA LEU A 104 -3.44 -1.67 7.19
C LEU A 104 -2.82 -1.20 5.86
N ILE A 105 -2.28 -2.11 5.05
CA ILE A 105 -1.70 -1.78 3.75
C ILE A 105 -2.73 -1.13 2.82
N ALA A 106 -3.96 -1.66 2.77
CA ALA A 106 -5.05 -1.07 2.00
C ALA A 106 -5.39 0.36 2.48
N THR A 107 -5.40 0.57 3.79
CA THR A 107 -5.61 1.90 4.39
C THR A 107 -4.50 2.86 3.99
N LEU A 108 -3.23 2.44 4.11
CA LEU A 108 -2.07 3.21 3.67
C LEU A 108 -2.15 3.58 2.19
N ASP A 109 -2.52 2.65 1.32
CA ASP A 109 -2.70 2.88 -0.11
C ASP A 109 -3.79 3.91 -0.44
N SER A 110 -4.81 4.02 0.40
CA SER A 110 -5.91 4.99 0.23
C SER A 110 -5.52 6.41 0.66
N VAL A 111 -4.65 6.55 1.67
CA VAL A 111 -4.23 7.84 2.19
C VAL A 111 -2.99 8.38 1.48
N GLU A 112 -2.10 7.51 0.98
CA GLU A 112 -0.82 7.86 0.34
C GLU A 112 -0.95 8.97 -0.72
N PRO A 113 -1.92 8.95 -1.66
CA PRO A 113 -2.06 10.01 -2.64
C PRO A 113 -2.34 11.38 -2.02
N SER A 114 -2.86 11.47 -0.80
CA SER A 114 -3.18 12.75 -0.14
C SER A 114 -2.06 13.28 0.74
N LEU A 115 -0.93 12.58 0.81
CA LEU A 115 0.22 12.94 1.62
C LEU A 115 1.23 13.79 0.83
N GLY A 116 2.06 14.56 1.54
CA GLY A 116 3.24 15.22 0.97
C GLY A 116 4.34 14.22 0.63
N LYS A 117 5.35 14.63 -0.15
CA LYS A 117 6.42 13.74 -0.64
C LYS A 117 7.17 13.03 0.51
N ALA A 118 7.51 13.76 1.58
CA ALA A 118 8.23 13.20 2.72
C ALA A 118 7.40 12.16 3.48
N GLU A 119 6.11 12.41 3.69
CA GLU A 119 5.20 11.45 4.32
C GLU A 119 4.92 10.23 3.44
N GLN A 120 4.87 10.41 2.11
CA GLN A 120 4.74 9.31 1.15
C GLN A 120 5.91 8.34 1.26
N GLU A 121 7.14 8.83 1.39
CA GLU A 121 8.33 7.97 1.57
C GLU A 121 8.25 7.16 2.87
N GLN A 122 7.81 7.77 3.97
CA GLN A 122 7.63 7.08 5.25
C GLN A 122 6.53 6.02 5.15
N VAL A 123 5.37 6.35 4.56
CA VAL A 123 4.28 5.40 4.35
C VAL A 123 4.70 4.27 3.42
N ALA A 124 5.50 4.55 2.39
CA ALA A 124 6.05 3.53 1.50
C ALA A 124 6.97 2.55 2.24
N ALA A 125 7.84 3.05 3.13
CA ALA A 125 8.71 2.21 3.95
C ALA A 125 7.90 1.32 4.91
N VAL A 126 6.91 1.89 5.60
CA VAL A 126 6.00 1.15 6.49
C VAL A 126 5.22 0.08 5.73
N ARG A 127 4.68 0.42 4.55
CA ARG A 127 3.99 -0.53 3.68
C ARG A 127 4.92 -1.67 3.28
N GLN A 128 6.15 -1.37 2.87
CA GLN A 128 7.12 -2.37 2.47
C GLN A 128 7.45 -3.34 3.62
N GLU A 129 7.61 -2.85 4.85
CA GLU A 129 7.83 -3.69 6.02
C GLU A 129 6.61 -4.59 6.30
N ALA A 130 5.39 -4.02 6.22
CA ALA A 130 4.15 -4.78 6.41
C ALA A 130 3.98 -5.88 5.34
N GLU A 131 4.27 -5.58 4.07
CA GLU A 131 4.26 -6.54 2.97
C GLU A 131 5.30 -7.65 3.16
N GLN A 132 6.51 -7.31 3.60
CA GLN A 132 7.56 -8.30 3.90
C GLN A 132 7.13 -9.25 5.02
N LYS A 133 6.52 -8.73 6.09
CA LYS A 133 6.03 -9.57 7.19
C LYS A 133 4.85 -10.44 6.78
N LEU A 134 3.95 -9.90 5.96
CA LEU A 134 2.83 -10.66 5.41
C LEU A 134 3.34 -11.79 4.48
N GLY A 135 4.35 -11.50 3.65
CA GLY A 135 5.00 -12.50 2.79
C GLY A 135 5.71 -13.58 3.60
N ALA A 136 6.53 -13.21 4.58
CA ALA A 136 7.23 -14.15 5.45
C ALA A 136 6.28 -15.06 6.26
N ALA A 137 5.15 -14.51 6.74
CA ALA A 137 4.12 -15.31 7.40
C ALA A 137 3.41 -16.28 6.45
N ALA A 138 3.42 -15.98 5.16
CA ALA A 138 2.88 -16.79 4.08
C ALA A 138 3.98 -17.61 3.38
N ALA A 139 5.18 -17.74 3.95
CA ALA A 139 6.27 -18.50 3.34
C ALA A 139 5.82 -19.92 2.96
N GLY A 140 6.25 -20.36 1.78
CA GLY A 140 5.89 -21.64 1.16
C GLY A 140 6.78 -21.87 -0.06
N SER A 141 6.53 -22.94 -0.81
CA SER A 141 7.22 -23.15 -2.09
C SER A 141 6.83 -22.11 -3.14
N GLU A 142 7.68 -21.85 -4.14
CA GLU A 142 7.34 -20.95 -5.26
C GLU A 142 6.04 -21.36 -5.97
N ALA A 143 5.82 -22.67 -6.10
CA ALA A 143 4.60 -23.23 -6.70
C ALA A 143 3.36 -22.87 -5.87
N GLU A 144 3.42 -23.03 -4.54
CA GLU A 144 2.34 -22.60 -3.64
C GLU A 144 2.09 -21.09 -3.71
N ALA A 145 3.15 -20.28 -3.82
CA ALA A 145 3.00 -18.84 -3.97
C ALA A 145 2.26 -18.49 -5.27
N ARG A 146 2.58 -19.15 -6.39
CA ARG A 146 1.88 -18.99 -7.67
C ARG A 146 0.42 -19.47 -7.63
N ASP A 147 0.14 -20.56 -6.94
CA ASP A 147 -1.24 -21.05 -6.73
C ASP A 147 -2.07 -20.09 -5.87
N ARG A 148 -1.44 -19.48 -4.86
CA ARG A 148 -2.08 -18.43 -4.03
C ARG A 148 -2.34 -17.16 -4.85
N LEU A 149 -1.41 -16.73 -5.70
CA LEU A 149 -1.63 -15.61 -6.62
C LEU A 149 -2.83 -15.87 -7.54
N SER A 150 -2.93 -17.07 -8.12
CA SER A 150 -4.07 -17.49 -8.94
C SER A 150 -5.38 -17.51 -8.15
N SER A 151 -5.33 -17.86 -6.88
CA SER A 151 -6.50 -17.83 -5.99
C SER A 151 -6.93 -16.40 -5.63
N LEU A 152 -5.97 -15.49 -5.41
CA LEU A 152 -6.24 -14.07 -5.18
C LEU A 152 -6.81 -13.38 -6.42
N ALA A 153 -6.38 -13.77 -7.63
CA ALA A 153 -7.00 -13.31 -8.88
C ALA A 153 -8.50 -13.66 -8.94
N ARG A 154 -8.85 -14.91 -8.61
CA ARG A 154 -10.25 -15.37 -8.56
C ARG A 154 -11.04 -14.66 -7.46
N GLU A 155 -10.44 -14.46 -6.28
CA GLU A 155 -11.07 -13.71 -5.19
C GLU A 155 -11.37 -12.26 -5.60
N TYR A 156 -10.47 -11.63 -6.34
CA TYR A 156 -10.66 -10.28 -6.87
C TYR A 156 -11.87 -10.21 -7.81
N GLU A 157 -11.96 -11.14 -8.77
CA GLU A 157 -13.09 -11.19 -9.70
C GLU A 157 -14.41 -11.46 -8.99
N GLU A 158 -14.39 -12.33 -7.99
CA GLU A 158 -15.57 -12.62 -7.19
C GLU A 158 -16.07 -11.40 -6.40
N VAL A 159 -15.16 -10.69 -5.73
CA VAL A 159 -15.49 -9.43 -5.03
C VAL A 159 -16.08 -8.42 -6.00
N ARG A 160 -15.50 -8.30 -7.19
CA ARG A 160 -15.97 -7.36 -8.22
C ARG A 160 -17.34 -7.73 -8.79
N ARG A 161 -17.62 -9.04 -8.93
CA ARG A 161 -18.86 -9.59 -9.45
C ARG A 161 -20.01 -9.48 -8.45
N VAL A 162 -19.75 -9.77 -7.18
CA VAL A 162 -20.79 -9.88 -6.13
C VAL A 162 -21.07 -8.54 -5.45
N MET A 163 -20.07 -7.69 -5.27
CA MET A 163 -20.24 -6.42 -4.57
C MET A 163 -20.53 -5.27 -5.54
N SER A 164 -21.55 -4.48 -5.22
CA SER A 164 -21.84 -3.22 -5.91
C SER A 164 -20.65 -2.26 -5.86
N SER A 165 -20.51 -1.43 -6.89
CA SER A 165 -19.49 -0.37 -6.91
C SER A 165 -19.63 0.56 -5.71
N GLY A 166 -18.50 0.84 -5.04
CA GLY A 166 -18.47 1.70 -3.86
C GLY A 166 -17.19 1.55 -3.05
N SER A 167 -17.05 2.37 -2.01
CA SER A 167 -15.87 2.41 -1.14
C SER A 167 -15.55 1.06 -0.49
N GLN A 168 -16.58 0.34 -0.03
CA GLN A 168 -16.41 -0.97 0.60
C GLN A 168 -15.82 -2.01 -0.37
N ARG A 169 -16.29 -2.04 -1.62
CA ARG A 169 -15.73 -2.92 -2.65
C ARG A 169 -14.29 -2.54 -2.96
N THR A 170 -14.02 -1.25 -3.18
CA THR A 170 -12.66 -0.76 -3.44
C THR A 170 -11.70 -1.14 -2.32
N PHE A 171 -12.10 -0.99 -1.06
CA PHE A 171 -11.29 -1.37 0.08
C PHE A 171 -10.98 -2.88 0.10
N ARG A 172 -11.96 -3.75 -0.18
CA ARG A 172 -11.72 -5.20 -0.29
C ARG A 172 -10.79 -5.55 -1.45
N MET A 173 -10.94 -4.90 -2.60
CA MET A 173 -10.02 -5.07 -3.72
C MET A 173 -8.60 -4.63 -3.35
N GLN A 174 -8.46 -3.53 -2.59
CA GLN A 174 -7.15 -3.07 -2.08
C GLN A 174 -6.52 -4.09 -1.12
N GLU A 175 -7.29 -4.68 -0.19
CA GLU A 175 -6.82 -5.78 0.67
C GLU A 175 -6.31 -6.97 -0.14
N ILE A 176 -6.96 -7.32 -1.25
CA ILE A 176 -6.50 -8.38 -2.17
C ILE A 176 -5.18 -7.98 -2.82
N THR A 177 -5.06 -6.74 -3.33
CA THR A 177 -3.81 -6.26 -3.94
C THR A 177 -2.65 -6.21 -2.97
N ALA A 178 -2.90 -5.88 -1.69
CA ALA A 178 -1.88 -5.92 -0.64
C ALA A 178 -1.33 -7.33 -0.44
N ARG A 179 -2.22 -8.34 -0.43
CA ARG A 179 -1.82 -9.76 -0.35
C ARG A 179 -1.05 -10.20 -1.59
N ILE A 180 -1.46 -9.77 -2.78
CA ILE A 180 -0.74 -10.05 -4.03
C ILE A 180 0.70 -9.52 -3.95
N ARG A 181 0.90 -8.27 -3.53
CA ARG A 181 2.24 -7.67 -3.44
C ARG A 181 3.12 -8.34 -2.39
N ALA A 182 2.56 -8.72 -1.25
CA ALA A 182 3.28 -9.49 -0.24
C ALA A 182 3.73 -10.87 -0.76
N MET A 183 2.90 -11.53 -1.57
CA MET A 183 3.22 -12.82 -2.18
C MET A 183 4.14 -12.73 -3.40
N ALA A 184 4.22 -11.56 -4.05
CA ALA A 184 4.97 -11.40 -5.29
C ALA A 184 6.46 -11.75 -5.14
N GLY A 185 7.05 -11.52 -3.96
CA GLY A 185 8.44 -11.85 -3.69
C GLY A 185 8.74 -13.34 -3.61
N GLU A 186 7.81 -14.11 -3.03
CA GLU A 186 7.94 -15.57 -2.88
C GLU A 186 7.67 -16.32 -4.19
N ALA A 187 6.88 -15.73 -5.10
CA ALA A 187 6.51 -16.39 -6.35
C ALA A 187 7.62 -16.42 -7.41
N HIS A 188 8.64 -15.56 -7.25
CA HIS A 188 9.79 -15.41 -8.16
C HIS A 188 9.40 -15.40 -9.65
N CYS A 189 8.31 -14.71 -10.02
CA CYS A 189 7.90 -14.63 -11.41
C CYS A 189 8.83 -13.69 -12.19
N ASP A 190 9.27 -14.16 -13.34
CA ASP A 190 9.99 -13.35 -14.33
C ASP A 190 9.03 -12.51 -15.20
N SER A 191 9.60 -11.67 -16.06
CA SER A 191 8.85 -10.80 -16.96
C SER A 191 7.97 -11.58 -17.95
N GLN A 192 8.41 -12.76 -18.41
CA GLN A 192 7.65 -13.61 -19.32
C GLN A 192 6.40 -14.18 -18.63
N THR A 193 6.54 -14.68 -17.41
CA THR A 193 5.44 -15.20 -16.62
C THR A 193 4.43 -14.10 -16.31
N ILE A 194 4.88 -12.91 -15.91
CA ILE A 194 4.00 -11.76 -15.66
C ILE A 194 3.26 -11.36 -16.95
N SER A 195 3.94 -11.35 -18.09
CA SER A 195 3.33 -11.06 -19.39
C SER A 195 2.27 -12.09 -19.77
N ALA A 196 2.55 -13.38 -19.55
CA ALA A 196 1.61 -14.46 -19.80
C ALA A 196 0.36 -14.35 -18.91
N MET A 197 0.52 -14.00 -17.63
CA MET A 197 -0.63 -13.75 -16.73
C MET A 197 -1.48 -12.59 -17.25
N PHE A 198 -0.87 -11.45 -17.58
CA PHE A 198 -1.59 -10.28 -18.07
C PHE A 198 -2.35 -10.56 -19.38
N ASN A 199 -1.72 -11.30 -20.29
CA ASN A 199 -2.28 -11.63 -21.61
C ASN A 199 -3.33 -12.73 -21.59
N ARG A 200 -3.35 -13.61 -20.58
CA ARG A 200 -4.48 -14.55 -20.36
C ARG A 200 -5.80 -13.81 -20.28
N GLY A 201 -5.76 -12.57 -19.77
CA GLY A 201 -6.81 -11.60 -19.99
C GLY A 201 -8.06 -11.80 -19.13
N SER A 202 -7.97 -12.46 -17.99
CA SER A 202 -8.99 -12.27 -16.93
C SER A 202 -8.76 -10.92 -16.24
N GLU A 203 -9.78 -10.33 -15.59
CA GLU A 203 -9.58 -9.07 -14.87
C GLU A 203 -8.68 -9.28 -13.65
N GLY A 204 -8.81 -10.43 -12.97
CA GLY A 204 -7.99 -10.81 -11.83
C GLY A 204 -6.51 -11.00 -12.18
N ASP A 205 -6.21 -11.73 -13.26
CA ASP A 205 -4.82 -11.99 -13.68
C ASP A 205 -4.09 -10.71 -14.08
N ARG A 206 -4.79 -9.77 -14.74
CA ARG A 206 -4.24 -8.45 -15.08
C ARG A 206 -3.89 -7.65 -13.84
N ILE A 207 -4.76 -7.67 -12.80
CA ILE A 207 -4.46 -7.02 -11.53
C ILE A 207 -3.28 -7.66 -10.84
N VAL A 208 -3.19 -9.00 -10.83
CA VAL A 208 -2.01 -9.69 -10.28
C VAL A 208 -0.75 -9.21 -10.98
N ALA A 209 -0.71 -9.27 -12.31
CA ALA A 209 0.45 -8.84 -13.10
C ALA A 209 0.85 -7.38 -12.81
N LEU A 210 -0.11 -6.44 -12.76
CA LEU A 210 0.17 -5.03 -12.45
C LEU A 210 0.70 -4.83 -11.03
N GLN A 211 0.18 -5.57 -10.04
CA GLN A 211 0.71 -5.51 -8.67
C GLN A 211 2.11 -6.14 -8.57
N MET A 212 2.41 -7.18 -9.37
CA MET A 212 3.76 -7.71 -9.45
C MET A 212 4.72 -6.69 -10.06
N LEU A 213 4.32 -5.97 -11.12
CA LEU A 213 5.12 -4.90 -11.73
C LEU A 213 5.29 -3.68 -10.82
N HIS A 214 4.32 -3.41 -9.95
CA HIS A 214 4.47 -2.41 -8.91
C HIS A 214 5.55 -2.79 -7.88
N ARG A 215 5.80 -4.10 -7.65
CA ARG A 215 6.86 -4.57 -6.77
C ARG A 215 8.20 -4.74 -7.49
N TYR A 216 8.17 -5.28 -8.70
CA TYR A 216 9.32 -5.64 -9.54
C TYR A 216 9.15 -4.99 -10.92
N PRO A 217 9.63 -3.76 -11.12
CA PRO A 217 9.37 -2.95 -12.31
C PRO A 217 10.17 -3.41 -13.54
N TYR A 218 9.88 -4.61 -14.06
CA TYR A 218 10.54 -5.15 -15.24
C TYR A 218 10.30 -4.28 -16.48
N ARG A 219 11.37 -3.74 -17.07
CA ARG A 219 11.31 -2.85 -18.23
C ARG A 219 10.68 -3.50 -19.46
N GLU A 220 10.86 -4.81 -19.62
CA GLU A 220 10.29 -5.63 -20.70
C GLU A 220 8.76 -5.62 -20.69
N CYS A 221 8.15 -5.39 -19.53
CA CYS A 221 6.70 -5.35 -19.34
C CYS A 221 6.10 -3.95 -19.52
N PHE A 222 6.89 -2.96 -19.94
CA PHE A 222 6.45 -1.57 -20.08
C PHE A 222 5.19 -1.42 -20.95
N SER A 223 5.13 -2.13 -22.08
CA SER A 223 3.99 -2.07 -22.99
C SER A 223 2.68 -2.54 -22.34
N LEU A 224 2.74 -3.47 -21.38
CA LEU A 224 1.57 -3.93 -20.63
C LEU A 224 1.02 -2.84 -19.73
N VAL A 225 1.91 -2.08 -19.06
CA VAL A 225 1.53 -0.97 -18.19
C VAL A 225 0.92 0.17 -18.99
N VAL A 226 1.54 0.54 -20.12
CA VAL A 226 0.97 1.57 -21.02
C VAL A 226 -0.38 1.12 -21.57
N ASN A 227 -0.51 -0.13 -22.00
CA ASN A 227 -1.79 -0.68 -22.45
C ASN A 227 -2.85 -0.61 -21.35
N ALA A 228 -2.52 -0.97 -20.12
CA ALA A 228 -3.44 -0.90 -18.97
C ALA A 228 -3.76 0.55 -18.54
N ILE A 229 -3.00 1.56 -18.97
CA ILE A 229 -3.35 2.97 -18.79
C ILE A 229 -4.25 3.43 -19.94
N ALA A 230 -3.85 3.19 -21.18
CA ALA A 230 -4.52 3.67 -22.39
C ALA A 230 -5.86 2.97 -22.64
N GLN A 231 -5.94 1.67 -22.37
CA GLN A 231 -7.12 0.83 -22.57
C GLN A 231 -7.37 -0.03 -21.32
N PRO A 232 -7.62 0.57 -20.15
CA PRO A 232 -7.91 -0.23 -18.98
C PRO A 232 -9.27 -0.90 -19.17
N ARG A 233 -9.56 -1.94 -18.39
CA ARG A 233 -10.91 -2.55 -18.31
C ARG A 233 -11.69 -2.01 -17.13
N SER A 234 -11.03 -1.23 -16.27
CA SER A 234 -11.68 -0.52 -15.18
C SER A 234 -10.85 0.61 -14.61
N ALA A 235 -11.54 1.50 -13.89
CA ALA A 235 -10.93 2.52 -13.05
C ALA A 235 -9.87 1.96 -12.07
N PHE A 236 -10.13 0.79 -11.48
CA PHE A 236 -9.21 0.17 -10.52
C PHE A 236 -7.94 -0.37 -11.19
N GLU A 237 -8.09 -0.97 -12.38
CA GLU A 237 -6.95 -1.42 -13.18
C GLU A 237 -6.08 -0.25 -13.62
N GLN A 238 -6.69 0.84 -14.08
CA GLN A 238 -5.95 2.03 -14.46
C GLN A 238 -5.15 2.61 -13.29
N PHE A 239 -5.73 2.64 -12.09
CA PHE A 239 -5.02 3.06 -10.88
C PHE A 239 -3.83 2.14 -10.56
N ALA A 240 -4.01 0.82 -10.67
CA ALA A 240 -2.93 -0.14 -10.50
C ALA A 240 -1.81 0.05 -11.55
N ALA A 241 -2.18 0.33 -12.80
CA ALA A 241 -1.24 0.57 -13.87
C ALA A 241 -0.45 1.88 -13.67
N LEU A 242 -1.09 2.96 -13.21
CA LEU A 242 -0.39 4.19 -12.85
C LEU A 242 0.61 3.98 -11.71
N LYS A 243 0.27 3.16 -10.70
CA LYS A 243 1.22 2.78 -9.63
C LYS A 243 2.40 1.95 -10.17
N ALA A 244 2.16 1.02 -11.08
CA ALA A 244 3.24 0.26 -11.71
C ALA A 244 4.13 1.19 -12.55
N ALA A 245 3.55 2.09 -13.33
CA ALA A 245 4.27 3.07 -14.15
C ALA A 245 5.19 3.95 -13.30
N SER A 246 4.70 4.46 -12.16
CA SER A 246 5.49 5.32 -11.28
C SER A 246 6.75 4.62 -10.74
N LYS A 247 6.70 3.30 -10.50
CA LYS A 247 7.87 2.51 -10.08
C LYS A 247 8.84 2.21 -11.22
N MET A 248 8.37 2.17 -12.45
CA MET A 248 9.21 1.96 -13.63
C MET A 248 9.91 3.25 -14.09
N LEU A 249 9.51 4.43 -13.58
CA LEU A 249 9.97 5.72 -14.09
C LEU A 249 11.49 5.90 -14.08
N SER A 250 12.25 5.33 -13.13
CA SER A 250 13.71 5.50 -13.09
C SER A 250 14.42 4.84 -14.27
N ASP A 251 13.84 3.77 -14.82
CA ASP A 251 14.50 2.86 -15.75
C ASP A 251 14.03 3.06 -17.21
N MET A 252 13.09 3.98 -17.43
CA MET A 252 12.57 4.32 -18.76
C MET A 252 13.56 5.15 -19.58
N ASN A 253 13.62 4.90 -20.88
CA ASN A 253 14.27 5.80 -21.86
C ASN A 253 13.31 6.91 -22.33
N LEU A 254 13.81 7.82 -23.17
CA LEU A 254 13.02 8.97 -23.67
C LEU A 254 11.76 8.55 -24.43
N ASP A 255 11.86 7.57 -25.32
CA ASP A 255 10.70 7.08 -26.09
C ASP A 255 9.63 6.48 -25.17
N GLN A 256 10.03 5.72 -24.15
CA GLN A 256 9.13 5.15 -23.15
C GLN A 256 8.46 6.26 -22.31
N LEU A 257 9.20 7.29 -21.90
CA LEU A 257 8.64 8.43 -21.18
C LEU A 257 7.59 9.17 -22.01
N GLN A 258 7.87 9.40 -23.31
CA GLN A 258 6.93 10.04 -24.24
C GLN A 258 5.68 9.19 -24.48
N GLN A 259 5.84 7.88 -24.67
CA GLN A 259 4.70 6.96 -24.82
C GLN A 259 3.81 6.93 -23.58
N LEU A 260 4.41 6.89 -22.39
CA LEU A 260 3.65 6.94 -21.14
C LEU A 260 2.93 8.29 -20.96
N GLN A 261 3.61 9.40 -21.23
CA GLN A 261 3.03 10.74 -21.20
C GLN A 261 1.81 10.82 -22.12
N GLN A 262 1.96 10.36 -23.37
CA GLN A 262 0.88 10.39 -24.36
C GLN A 262 -0.33 9.56 -23.90
N ALA A 263 -0.11 8.35 -23.37
CA ALA A 263 -1.19 7.49 -22.87
C ALA A 263 -1.95 8.12 -21.69
N ILE A 264 -1.24 8.83 -20.80
CA ILE A 264 -1.87 9.53 -19.67
C ILE A 264 -2.66 10.76 -20.14
N LEU A 265 -2.09 11.57 -21.05
CA LEU A 265 -2.74 12.76 -21.57
C LEU A 265 -4.00 12.41 -22.39
N ASP A 266 -3.94 11.34 -23.17
CA ASP A 266 -5.10 10.81 -23.90
C ASP A 266 -6.23 10.43 -22.94
N GLN A 267 -5.94 9.67 -21.88
CA GLN A 267 -6.92 9.29 -20.86
C GLN A 267 -7.47 10.45 -20.02
N ARG A 268 -6.80 11.60 -20.00
CA ARG A 268 -7.29 12.83 -19.37
C ARG A 268 -8.15 13.68 -20.29
N SER A 269 -8.12 13.41 -21.59
CA SER A 269 -9.00 14.09 -22.54
C SER A 269 -10.44 13.63 -22.35
N GLU A 270 -11.41 14.36 -22.90
CA GLU A 270 -12.80 13.94 -22.88
C GLU A 270 -13.04 12.79 -23.87
N GLY A 271 -13.63 11.69 -23.41
CA GLY A 271 -13.91 10.56 -24.29
C GLY A 271 -14.62 9.40 -23.58
N PRO A 272 -15.29 8.52 -24.35
CA PRO A 272 -15.82 7.28 -23.80
C PRO A 272 -14.67 6.42 -23.28
N ASN A 273 -14.86 5.76 -22.13
CA ASN A 273 -13.85 4.94 -21.45
C ASN A 273 -12.60 5.69 -20.98
N HIS A 274 -12.68 7.02 -20.86
CA HIS A 274 -11.67 7.81 -20.17
C HIS A 274 -12.04 7.90 -18.70
N TRP A 275 -11.18 7.38 -17.83
CA TRP A 275 -11.47 7.35 -16.40
C TRP A 275 -10.56 8.24 -15.55
N LEU A 276 -9.57 8.92 -16.14
CA LEU A 276 -8.75 9.92 -15.44
C LEU A 276 -9.42 11.28 -15.48
N THR A 277 -10.47 11.45 -14.68
CA THR A 277 -11.20 12.73 -14.59
C THR A 277 -10.82 13.51 -13.32
N PRO A 278 -10.93 14.84 -13.31
CA PRO A 278 -10.63 15.67 -12.14
C PRO A 278 -11.47 15.34 -10.89
N GLU A 279 -12.66 14.75 -11.07
CA GLU A 279 -13.55 14.33 -9.97
C GLU A 279 -12.98 13.13 -9.21
N ASP A 280 -12.22 12.26 -9.88
CA ASP A 280 -11.49 11.16 -9.24
C ASP A 280 -10.12 11.64 -8.73
N LYS A 281 -10.17 12.34 -7.60
CA LYS A 281 -8.98 12.96 -6.99
C LYS A 281 -7.79 12.01 -6.84
N PRO A 282 -7.93 10.76 -6.35
CA PRO A 282 -6.79 9.85 -6.20
C PRO A 282 -6.08 9.54 -7.53
N ARG A 283 -6.84 9.22 -8.59
CA ARG A 283 -6.26 8.85 -9.90
C ARG A 283 -5.74 10.07 -10.65
N TRP A 284 -6.47 11.19 -10.57
CA TRP A 284 -6.02 12.46 -11.13
C TRP A 284 -4.67 12.86 -10.55
N ARG A 285 -4.55 12.91 -9.22
CA ARG A 285 -3.30 13.32 -8.57
C ARG A 285 -2.15 12.35 -8.84
N LEU A 286 -2.39 11.04 -8.85
CA LEU A 286 -1.35 10.07 -9.19
C LEU A 286 -0.84 10.28 -10.63
N SER A 287 -1.74 10.57 -11.58
CA SER A 287 -1.32 10.91 -12.94
C SER A 287 -0.58 12.26 -13.01
N GLU A 288 -0.89 13.25 -12.17
CA GLU A 288 -0.11 14.50 -12.09
C GLU A 288 1.31 14.22 -11.63
N GLN A 289 1.45 13.43 -10.56
CA GLN A 289 2.76 13.03 -10.04
C GLN A 289 3.62 12.32 -11.08
N VAL A 290 3.01 11.43 -11.87
CA VAL A 290 3.71 10.73 -12.96
C VAL A 290 4.10 11.69 -14.07
N LEU A 291 3.21 12.60 -14.49
CA LEU A 291 3.50 13.58 -15.53
C LEU A 291 4.58 14.59 -15.12
N ASP A 292 4.55 15.06 -13.87
CA ASP A 292 5.57 15.97 -13.31
C ASP A 292 6.94 15.28 -13.31
N ALA A 293 7.01 14.03 -12.84
CA ALA A 293 8.24 13.25 -12.85
C ALA A 293 8.78 13.00 -14.28
N ILE A 294 7.89 12.77 -15.26
CA ILE A 294 8.29 12.67 -16.68
C ILE A 294 8.85 14.00 -17.16
N ALA A 295 8.18 15.12 -16.89
CA ALA A 295 8.61 16.44 -17.32
C ALA A 295 9.98 16.82 -16.75
N ASP A 296 10.25 16.48 -15.50
CA ASP A 296 11.55 16.70 -14.87
C ASP A 296 12.66 15.89 -15.55
N ARG A 297 12.40 14.62 -15.90
CA ARG A 297 13.37 13.77 -16.61
C ARG A 297 13.63 14.25 -18.05
N LEU A 298 12.59 14.72 -18.75
CA LEU A 298 12.73 15.23 -20.12
C LEU A 298 13.51 16.55 -20.19
N LYS A 299 13.44 17.40 -19.16
CA LYS A 299 14.23 18.64 -19.09
C LYS A 299 15.71 18.39 -18.79
N GLY A 300 16.03 17.28 -18.13
CA GLY A 300 17.38 16.93 -17.73
C GLY A 300 18.18 16.10 -18.75
N ALA A 301 17.55 15.67 -19.84
CA ALA A 301 18.15 14.89 -20.93
C ALA A 301 18.57 15.79 -22.10
#